data_AF-A0A970BUG8-F1
#
_entry.id   AF-A0A970BUG8-F1
#
_cell.length_a   1.000
_cell.length_b   1.000
_cell.length_c   1.000
_cell.angle_alpha   90.00
_cell.angle_beta   90.00
_cell.angle_gamma   90.00
#
_symmetry.space_group_name_H-M   'P 1'
#
loop_
_entity.id
_entity.type
_entity.pdbx_description
1 polymer ?
#
loop_
_entity_poly.entity_id
_entity_poly.type
_entity_poly.pdbx_seq_one_letter_code
_entity_poly.pdbx_strand_id
1 'polypeptide(L)'
;MDMGRGSLGGLARLEEGVRSRRWSSYDRTGGNADSWPIAAGETVTLGETEGAGCIRHIWMTTTEEHSNLRGLVLRMYWDGEERPSVACPIGDFFGLGHAKATYYQSLPLQAFYLGLNCWFPMPYARGARITVTNDSPDDSFLYFYVDYQELDAAPEGMGRFHANWRRQMVTRQEEPEGPNARGRVQALNTTGDSNYVVLDTDGHGHYVGCCLHIDTNETGWWGEGDDMFFIDGEVWPPNLHGTGTEDYFCGAWNYKQLHQPFCTPYYGYHFKGNADYTGKHSQYRFHIEDPVHFGRSLRMSIEHGHANDRQGDWTSTAYWYAIDRTIPLPEIPPFEERVPYAYGGLERWPGRDRHELPW
;
A
#
# COMPACT_ATOMS: atom_id res chain seq x y z
N MET A 1 -26.93 -26.46 12.78
CA MET A 1 -26.51 -26.60 11.37
C MET A 1 -25.34 -25.65 11.18
N ASP A 2 -24.13 -26.16 10.92
CA ASP A 2 -22.98 -25.30 10.63
C ASP A 2 -23.07 -24.88 9.16
N MET A 3 -23.35 -23.60 8.90
CA MET A 3 -23.43 -23.04 7.54
C MET A 3 -22.04 -22.74 6.95
N GLY A 4 -20.97 -23.23 7.61
CA GLY A 4 -19.58 -22.94 7.29
C GLY A 4 -19.07 -21.69 8.01
N ARG A 5 -17.76 -21.49 7.94
CA ARG A 5 -17.04 -20.34 8.55
C ARG A 5 -16.51 -19.33 7.52
N GLY A 6 -16.81 -19.50 6.24
CA GLY A 6 -16.43 -18.55 5.19
C GLY A 6 -17.31 -17.29 5.20
N SER A 7 -16.88 -16.25 4.47
CA SER A 7 -17.55 -14.95 4.43
C SER A 7 -19.06 -15.05 4.14
N LEU A 8 -19.46 -15.81 3.11
CA LEU A 8 -20.88 -16.00 2.78
C LEU A 8 -21.66 -16.80 3.83
N GLY A 9 -21.05 -17.81 4.44
CA GLY A 9 -21.68 -18.62 5.50
C GLY A 9 -21.86 -17.85 6.81
N GLY A 10 -20.94 -16.92 7.09
CA GLY A 10 -21.00 -16.03 8.24
C GLY A 10 -22.17 -15.03 8.18
N LEU A 11 -22.57 -14.56 6.99
CA LEU A 11 -23.61 -13.54 6.82
C LEU A 11 -24.98 -13.93 7.40
N ALA A 12 -25.31 -15.22 7.46
CA ALA A 12 -26.58 -15.70 7.98
C ALA A 12 -26.61 -15.79 9.52
N ARG A 13 -25.49 -15.51 10.20
CA ARG A 13 -25.42 -15.46 11.66
C ARG A 13 -25.80 -14.06 12.13
N LEU A 14 -26.76 -13.99 13.05
CA LEU A 14 -27.15 -12.72 13.68
C LEU A 14 -26.16 -12.40 14.80
N GLU A 15 -25.52 -11.24 14.70
CA GLU A 15 -24.58 -10.74 15.70
C GLU A 15 -25.32 -9.89 16.75
N GLU A 16 -24.99 -10.08 18.03
CA GLU A 16 -25.44 -9.24 19.14
C GLU A 16 -24.30 -8.32 19.59
N GLY A 17 -24.63 -7.21 20.27
CA GLY A 17 -23.63 -6.27 20.77
C GLY A 17 -22.88 -5.48 19.68
N VAL A 18 -23.41 -5.47 18.45
CA VAL A 18 -22.94 -4.73 17.28
C VAL A 18 -23.95 -3.64 16.91
N ARG A 19 -23.48 -2.43 16.62
CA ARG A 19 -24.28 -1.34 16.07
C ARG A 19 -23.61 -0.75 14.83
N SER A 20 -24.35 -0.68 13.72
CA SER A 20 -23.85 -0.05 12.49
C SER A 20 -23.78 1.46 12.63
N ARG A 21 -22.63 2.03 12.24
CA ARG A 21 -22.37 3.46 12.24
C ARG A 21 -21.68 3.87 10.93
N ARG A 22 -21.82 5.14 10.58
CA ARG A 22 -21.16 5.74 9.42
C ARG A 22 -20.74 7.16 9.72
N TRP A 23 -19.52 7.51 9.34
CA TRP A 23 -19.14 8.89 9.06
C TRP A 23 -19.16 9.08 7.55
N SER A 24 -19.76 10.17 7.09
CA SER A 24 -19.78 10.50 5.67
C SER A 24 -19.71 11.99 5.42
N SER A 25 -19.34 12.33 4.19
CA SER A 25 -19.28 13.70 3.70
C SER A 25 -20.66 14.33 3.40
N TYR A 26 -21.77 13.67 3.78
CA TYR A 26 -23.12 14.13 3.43
C TYR A 26 -23.41 15.57 3.89
N ASP A 27 -24.25 16.25 3.11
CA ASP A 27 -24.72 17.58 3.42
C ASP A 27 -25.62 17.55 4.67
N ARG A 28 -25.10 18.10 5.78
CA ARG A 28 -25.79 18.12 7.07
C ARG A 28 -27.08 18.95 7.07
N THR A 29 -27.32 19.75 6.03
CA THR A 29 -28.58 20.48 5.85
C THR A 29 -29.69 19.61 5.23
N GLY A 30 -29.33 18.44 4.69
CA GLY A 30 -30.21 17.61 3.86
C GLY A 30 -30.23 18.00 2.39
N GLY A 31 -29.31 18.88 1.95
CA GLY A 31 -29.08 19.23 0.56
C GLY A 31 -28.26 18.18 -0.19
N ASN A 32 -27.51 18.62 -1.22
CA ASN A 32 -26.74 17.75 -2.12
C ASN A 32 -25.27 18.23 -2.27
N ALA A 33 -24.78 19.07 -1.35
CA ALA A 33 -23.38 19.46 -1.28
C ALA A 33 -22.59 18.41 -0.49
N ASP A 34 -22.56 17.17 -0.98
CA ASP A 34 -22.08 15.99 -0.25
C ASP A 34 -20.56 15.77 -0.31
N SER A 35 -19.79 16.77 -0.74
CA SER A 35 -18.32 16.77 -0.62
C SER A 35 -17.87 17.77 0.42
N TRP A 36 -16.82 17.41 1.13
CA TRP A 36 -16.14 18.34 2.02
C TRP A 36 -15.02 19.03 1.24
N PRO A 37 -15.00 20.37 1.17
CA PRO A 37 -13.81 21.09 0.72
C PRO A 37 -12.69 20.91 1.76
N ILE A 38 -11.45 20.88 1.29
CA ILE A 38 -10.26 20.78 2.13
C ILE A 38 -9.25 21.79 1.59
N ALA A 39 -9.08 22.92 2.28
CA ALA A 39 -8.19 23.97 1.83
C ALA A 39 -6.73 23.49 1.80
N ALA A 40 -5.88 24.15 1.01
CA ALA A 40 -4.44 23.89 1.01
C ALA A 40 -3.85 23.98 2.43
N GLY A 41 -3.13 22.94 2.86
CA GLY A 41 -2.56 22.82 4.21
C GLY A 41 -3.54 22.45 5.33
N GLU A 42 -4.84 22.33 5.04
CA GLU A 42 -5.85 22.00 6.04
C GLU A 42 -5.81 20.51 6.40
N THR A 43 -6.04 20.22 7.69
CA THR A 43 -6.35 18.86 8.16
C THR A 43 -7.78 18.79 8.64
N VAL A 44 -8.57 17.89 8.06
CA VAL A 44 -9.93 17.60 8.48
C VAL A 44 -10.01 16.26 9.20
N THR A 45 -10.85 16.18 10.24
CA THR A 45 -11.17 14.91 10.91
C THR A 45 -12.41 14.32 10.26
N LEU A 46 -12.27 13.21 9.56
CA LEU A 46 -13.37 12.51 8.89
C LEU A 46 -14.32 11.89 9.92
N GLY A 47 -13.76 11.45 11.05
CA GLY A 47 -14.52 10.89 12.15
C GLY A 47 -13.63 10.52 13.34
N GLU A 48 -14.24 10.56 14.52
CA GLU A 48 -13.62 10.20 15.79
C GLU A 48 -14.67 9.55 16.70
N THR A 49 -14.28 8.47 17.39
CA THR A 49 -15.13 7.77 18.36
C THR A 49 -14.32 7.23 19.53
N GLU A 50 -15.01 7.00 20.64
CA GLU A 50 -14.49 6.35 21.84
C GLU A 50 -15.02 4.92 21.94
N GLY A 51 -14.36 4.10 22.76
CA GLY A 51 -14.80 2.72 23.01
C GLY A 51 -14.39 1.73 21.91
N ALA A 52 -15.01 0.56 21.92
CA ALA A 52 -14.63 -0.54 21.03
C ALA A 52 -15.40 -0.49 19.71
N GLY A 53 -14.72 -0.87 18.63
CA GLY A 53 -15.32 -0.90 17.31
C GLY A 53 -14.44 -1.56 16.27
N CYS A 54 -14.96 -1.64 15.05
CA CYS A 54 -14.21 -2.10 13.89
C CYS A 54 -14.68 -1.36 12.64
N ILE A 55 -13.76 -0.67 11.95
CA ILE A 55 -14.05 -0.21 10.59
C ILE A 55 -14.17 -1.44 9.69
N ARG A 56 -15.21 -1.48 8.86
CA ARG A 56 -15.53 -2.61 7.98
C ARG A 56 -15.48 -2.24 6.52
N HIS A 57 -15.67 -0.96 6.21
CA HIS A 57 -15.62 -0.46 4.86
C HIS A 57 -15.25 1.02 4.84
N ILE A 58 -14.38 1.39 3.91
CA ILE A 58 -14.08 2.78 3.57
C ILE A 58 -14.32 2.94 2.08
N TRP A 59 -15.13 3.93 1.72
CA TRP A 59 -15.23 4.41 0.34
C TRP A 59 -14.80 5.87 0.28
N MET A 60 -14.04 6.24 -0.75
CA MET A 60 -13.62 7.62 -1.01
C MET A 60 -13.63 7.92 -2.51
N THR A 61 -13.88 9.19 -2.86
CA THR A 61 -13.55 9.72 -4.20
C THR A 61 -13.14 11.18 -4.11
N THR A 62 -12.22 11.56 -5.00
CA THR A 62 -11.69 12.91 -5.17
C THR A 62 -11.31 13.09 -6.64
N THR A 63 -10.38 13.98 -6.98
CA THR A 63 -9.79 14.11 -8.34
C THR A 63 -8.37 13.53 -8.42
N GLU A 64 -7.95 13.11 -9.62
CA GLU A 64 -6.55 12.80 -9.94
C GLU A 64 -5.78 14.00 -10.51
N GLU A 65 -6.47 15.10 -10.81
CA GLU A 65 -5.84 16.32 -11.30
C GLU A 65 -4.83 16.86 -10.29
N HIS A 66 -3.79 17.55 -10.80
CA HIS A 66 -2.74 18.15 -9.97
C HIS A 66 -2.07 17.17 -8.98
N SER A 67 -2.03 15.88 -9.31
CA SER A 67 -1.51 14.83 -8.42
C SER A 67 -2.22 14.74 -7.07
N ASN A 68 -3.49 15.14 -7.00
CA ASN A 68 -4.26 15.22 -5.76
C ASN A 68 -4.42 13.85 -5.04
N LEU A 69 -4.36 12.73 -5.78
CA LEU A 69 -4.25 11.38 -5.20
C LEU A 69 -3.02 11.19 -4.30
N ARG A 70 -1.95 11.98 -4.52
CA ARG A 70 -0.78 12.06 -3.64
C ARG A 70 -0.74 13.31 -2.76
N GLY A 71 -1.61 14.29 -3.00
CA GLY A 71 -1.75 15.51 -2.22
C GLY A 71 -2.54 15.32 -0.93
N LEU A 72 -3.61 14.53 -0.98
CA LEU A 72 -4.38 14.17 0.21
C LEU A 72 -3.72 13.02 0.97
N VAL A 73 -3.40 13.23 2.25
CA VAL A 73 -2.77 12.23 3.12
C VAL A 73 -3.74 11.73 4.17
N LEU A 74 -4.03 10.43 4.10
CA LEU A 74 -4.85 9.71 5.05
C LEU A 74 -4.02 9.27 6.26
N ARG A 75 -4.50 9.61 7.45
CA ARG A 75 -3.96 9.12 8.72
C ARG A 75 -5.04 8.49 9.58
N MET A 76 -4.71 7.37 10.22
CA MET A 76 -5.61 6.70 11.17
C MET A 76 -4.90 6.41 12.48
N TYR A 77 -5.60 6.63 13.58
CA TYR A 77 -5.11 6.52 14.94
C TYR A 77 -6.04 5.58 15.72
N TRP A 78 -5.46 4.64 16.45
CA TRP A 78 -6.22 3.66 17.23
C TRP A 78 -5.96 3.86 18.71
N ASP A 79 -6.97 3.59 19.53
CA ASP A 79 -6.85 3.42 20.99
C ASP A 79 -6.23 4.62 21.75
N GLY A 80 -6.39 5.82 21.21
CA GLY A 80 -5.85 7.05 21.78
C GLY A 80 -4.36 7.27 21.49
N GLU A 81 -3.76 6.51 20.56
CA GLU A 81 -2.38 6.76 20.14
C GLU A 81 -2.23 8.15 19.47
N GLU A 82 -1.21 8.88 19.89
CA GLU A 82 -0.85 10.16 19.23
C GLU A 82 -0.19 9.94 17.86
N ARG A 83 0.51 8.82 17.69
CA ARG A 83 1.20 8.46 16.44
C ARG A 83 0.26 7.64 15.55
N PRO A 84 0.20 7.92 14.24
CA PRO A 84 -0.69 7.18 13.36
C PRO A 84 -0.24 5.73 13.19
N SER A 85 -1.22 4.84 13.07
CA SER A 85 -1.03 3.44 12.66
C SER A 85 -1.13 3.26 11.14
N VAL A 86 -1.84 4.18 10.47
CA VAL A 86 -1.88 4.29 9.01
C VAL A 86 -1.40 5.68 8.62
N ALA A 87 -0.47 5.79 7.68
CA ALA A 87 -0.08 7.06 7.06
C ALA A 87 0.30 6.84 5.59
N CYS A 88 -0.57 7.28 4.68
CA CYS A 88 -0.38 7.10 3.24
C CYS A 88 -1.05 8.24 2.46
N PRO A 89 -0.51 8.64 1.29
CA PRO A 89 -1.33 9.36 0.32
C PRO A 89 -2.56 8.52 -0.08
N ILE A 90 -3.71 9.16 -0.28
CA ILE A 90 -5.00 8.46 -0.48
C ILE A 90 -4.91 7.50 -1.68
N GLY A 91 -4.38 7.94 -2.83
CA GLY A 91 -4.25 7.09 -4.00
C GLY A 91 -3.44 5.83 -3.72
N ASP A 92 -2.23 5.99 -3.18
CA ASP A 92 -1.33 4.87 -2.91
C ASP A 92 -1.88 3.92 -1.81
N PHE A 93 -2.70 4.40 -0.86
CA PHE A 93 -3.42 3.54 0.11
C PHE A 93 -4.42 2.58 -0.57
N PHE A 94 -5.06 3.03 -1.66
CA PHE A 94 -6.01 2.21 -2.42
C PHE A 94 -5.34 1.48 -3.61
N GLY A 95 -4.01 1.47 -3.68
CA GLY A 95 -3.24 0.83 -4.75
C GLY A 95 -3.19 1.62 -6.06
N LEU A 96 -3.61 2.88 -6.06
CA LEU A 96 -3.45 3.82 -7.17
C LEU A 96 -2.10 4.53 -7.08
N GLY A 97 -1.05 3.84 -7.53
CA GLY A 97 0.28 4.42 -7.66
C GLY A 97 0.32 5.58 -8.66
N HIS A 98 1.46 6.28 -8.70
CA HIS A 98 1.75 7.31 -9.70
C HIS A 98 0.76 8.49 -9.71
N ALA A 99 0.01 8.68 -8.62
CA ALA A 99 -1.07 9.65 -8.52
C ALA A 99 -2.10 9.55 -9.67
N LYS A 100 -2.34 8.34 -10.19
CA LYS A 100 -3.19 8.13 -11.38
C LYS A 100 -4.35 7.17 -11.07
N ALA A 101 -5.54 7.54 -11.51
CA ALA A 101 -6.70 6.68 -11.45
C ALA A 101 -6.58 5.53 -12.45
N THR A 102 -6.94 4.32 -12.00
CA THR A 102 -6.91 3.11 -12.81
C THR A 102 -8.12 2.24 -12.49
N TYR A 103 -8.27 1.13 -13.21
CA TYR A 103 -9.25 0.10 -12.91
C TYR A 103 -8.53 -1.09 -12.30
N TYR A 104 -8.85 -1.37 -11.04
CA TYR A 104 -8.16 -2.32 -10.20
C TYR A 104 -9.15 -2.95 -9.23
N GLN A 105 -9.11 -4.28 -9.10
CA GLN A 105 -9.98 -5.01 -8.18
C GLN A 105 -9.20 -6.14 -7.50
N SER A 106 -9.13 -6.10 -6.18
CA SER A 106 -8.74 -7.22 -5.33
C SER A 106 -9.83 -7.52 -4.31
N LEU A 107 -9.58 -8.47 -3.41
CA LEU A 107 -10.45 -8.74 -2.29
C LEU A 107 -10.48 -7.56 -1.29
N PRO A 108 -9.33 -7.09 -0.73
CA PRO A 108 -9.37 -6.03 0.26
C PRO A 108 -9.45 -4.60 -0.30
N LEU A 109 -8.95 -4.35 -1.51
CA LEU A 109 -8.90 -3.02 -2.12
C LEU A 109 -9.43 -3.01 -3.56
N GLN A 110 -10.22 -2.00 -3.90
CA GLN A 110 -10.82 -1.86 -5.23
C GLN A 110 -10.81 -0.39 -5.64
N ALA A 111 -10.37 -0.11 -6.85
CA ALA A 111 -10.46 1.21 -7.46
C ALA A 111 -11.07 1.05 -8.84
N PHE A 112 -12.32 1.50 -9.01
CA PHE A 112 -12.94 1.57 -10.33
C PHE A 112 -12.91 3.02 -10.78
N TYR A 113 -11.83 3.38 -11.49
CA TYR A 113 -11.42 4.78 -11.66
C TYR A 113 -11.16 5.44 -10.29
N LEU A 114 -11.90 6.50 -9.94
CA LEU A 114 -11.77 7.22 -8.66
C LEU A 114 -12.73 6.73 -7.57
N GLY A 115 -13.49 5.66 -7.82
CA GLY A 115 -14.27 4.98 -6.78
C GLY A 115 -13.37 4.07 -5.94
N LEU A 116 -12.84 4.59 -4.83
CA LEU A 116 -11.83 3.93 -4.00
C LEU A 116 -12.51 3.19 -2.85
N ASN A 117 -12.35 1.86 -2.75
CA ASN A 117 -12.98 1.02 -1.73
C ASN A 117 -11.94 0.20 -0.98
N CYS A 118 -12.09 0.11 0.34
CA CYS A 118 -11.27 -0.69 1.23
C CYS A 118 -12.16 -1.52 2.15
N TRP A 119 -11.85 -2.81 2.24
CA TRP A 119 -12.59 -3.83 2.96
C TRP A 119 -11.78 -4.48 4.10
N PHE A 120 -10.59 -3.96 4.39
CA PHE A 120 -9.80 -4.42 5.53
C PHE A 120 -10.56 -4.17 6.85
N PRO A 121 -10.70 -5.17 7.75
CA PRO A 121 -11.11 -4.93 9.12
C PRO A 121 -10.11 -4.03 9.84
N MET A 122 -10.57 -2.97 10.50
CA MET A 122 -9.70 -2.15 11.35
C MET A 122 -10.30 -2.07 12.75
N PRO A 123 -10.08 -3.11 13.59
CA PRO A 123 -10.59 -3.14 14.94
C PRO A 123 -9.83 -2.18 15.85
N TYR A 124 -10.52 -1.64 16.85
CA TYR A 124 -10.00 -0.77 17.90
C TYR A 124 -10.77 -1.03 19.21
N ALA A 125 -10.14 -0.77 20.34
CA ALA A 125 -10.67 -1.08 21.67
C ALA A 125 -11.04 0.15 22.49
N ARG A 126 -10.35 1.28 22.33
CA ARG A 126 -10.59 2.52 23.10
C ARG A 126 -10.97 3.72 22.25
N GLY A 127 -10.98 3.57 20.92
CA GLY A 127 -11.44 4.58 20.00
C GLY A 127 -10.66 4.58 18.70
N ALA A 128 -11.14 5.37 17.75
CA ALA A 128 -10.50 5.57 16.47
C ALA A 128 -10.64 7.03 16.05
N ARG A 129 -9.60 7.57 15.43
CA ARG A 129 -9.62 8.88 14.76
C ARG A 129 -9.08 8.74 13.34
N ILE A 130 -9.76 9.32 12.37
CA ILE A 130 -9.33 9.34 10.97
C ILE A 130 -9.26 10.77 10.49
N THR A 131 -8.12 11.14 9.92
CA THR A 131 -7.87 12.49 9.41
C THR A 131 -7.38 12.45 7.97
N VAL A 132 -7.70 13.49 7.22
CA VAL A 132 -7.08 13.76 5.91
C VAL A 132 -6.44 15.14 5.96
N THR A 133 -5.18 15.22 5.56
CA THR A 133 -4.47 16.50 5.36
C THR A 133 -4.30 16.75 3.87
N ASN A 134 -4.61 17.97 3.41
CA ASN A 134 -4.25 18.40 2.07
C ASN A 134 -2.85 19.02 2.09
N ASP A 135 -1.84 18.26 1.66
CA ASP A 135 -0.46 18.75 1.60
C ASP A 135 -0.16 19.48 0.28
N SER A 136 -1.10 19.52 -0.65
CA SER A 136 -0.94 20.20 -1.94
C SER A 136 -1.14 21.71 -1.80
N PRO A 137 -0.58 22.53 -2.72
CA PRO A 137 -0.77 23.98 -2.69
C PRO A 137 -2.16 24.43 -3.18
N ASP A 138 -2.95 23.50 -3.73
CA ASP A 138 -4.27 23.77 -4.30
C ASP A 138 -5.36 23.27 -3.35
N ASP A 139 -6.51 23.95 -3.33
CA ASP A 139 -7.68 23.46 -2.61
C ASP A 139 -8.18 22.16 -3.21
N SER A 140 -8.68 21.26 -2.36
CA SER A 140 -9.18 19.95 -2.75
C SER A 140 -10.58 19.70 -2.19
N PHE A 141 -11.11 18.52 -2.49
CA PHE A 141 -12.37 18.05 -1.96
C PHE A 141 -12.34 16.54 -1.75
N LEU A 142 -13.21 16.05 -0.86
CA LEU A 142 -13.35 14.63 -0.60
C LEU A 142 -14.82 14.26 -0.42
N TYR A 143 -15.25 13.24 -1.16
CA TYR A 143 -16.42 12.44 -0.79
C TYR A 143 -15.91 11.20 -0.04
N PHE A 144 -16.54 10.83 1.06
CA PHE A 144 -16.14 9.64 1.81
C PHE A 144 -17.30 9.02 2.55
N TYR A 145 -17.27 7.69 2.69
CA TYR A 145 -17.97 6.89 3.71
C TYR A 145 -16.93 6.12 4.51
N VAL A 146 -17.02 6.18 5.84
CA VAL A 146 -16.33 5.29 6.76
C VAL A 146 -17.41 4.53 7.53
N ASP A 147 -17.59 3.27 7.17
CA ASP A 147 -18.53 2.35 7.78
C ASP A 147 -17.85 1.54 8.87
N TYR A 148 -18.41 1.59 10.07
CA TYR A 148 -17.88 0.86 11.20
C TYR A 148 -18.97 0.24 12.06
N GLN A 149 -18.58 -0.81 12.77
CA GLN A 149 -19.38 -1.42 13.81
C GLN A 149 -18.89 -0.86 15.14
N GLU A 150 -19.78 -0.25 15.91
CA GLU A 150 -19.59 0.02 17.33
C GLU A 150 -19.89 -1.27 18.10
N LEU A 151 -19.00 -1.64 19.02
CA LEU A 151 -19.04 -2.91 19.75
C LEU A 151 -19.20 -2.64 21.25
N ASP A 152 -19.96 -3.50 21.94
CA ASP A 152 -20.07 -3.44 23.41
C ASP A 152 -18.73 -3.72 24.11
N ALA A 153 -17.87 -4.54 23.50
CA ALA A 153 -16.52 -4.82 23.96
C ALA A 153 -15.60 -5.17 22.78
N ALA A 154 -14.31 -4.87 22.92
CA ALA A 154 -13.31 -5.24 21.92
C ALA A 154 -13.11 -6.77 21.92
N PRO A 155 -13.13 -7.45 20.76
CA PRO A 155 -12.81 -8.87 20.71
C PRO A 155 -11.36 -9.12 21.14
N GLU A 156 -11.15 -10.17 21.93
CA GLU A 156 -9.82 -10.55 22.42
C GLU A 156 -8.91 -10.98 21.25
N GLY A 157 -7.61 -10.68 21.38
CA GLY A 157 -6.59 -11.11 20.41
C GLY A 157 -6.60 -10.38 19.07
N MET A 158 -7.37 -9.29 18.91
CA MET A 158 -7.40 -8.52 17.67
C MET A 158 -6.17 -7.60 17.55
N GLY A 159 -5.43 -7.74 16.45
CA GLY A 159 -4.38 -6.80 16.05
C GLY A 159 -4.93 -5.42 15.68
N ARG A 160 -4.07 -4.43 15.46
CA ARG A 160 -4.45 -3.15 14.84
C ARG A 160 -3.98 -3.11 13.40
N PHE A 161 -4.84 -2.61 12.52
CA PHE A 161 -4.50 -2.43 11.12
C PHE A 161 -3.48 -1.31 10.96
N HIS A 162 -2.45 -1.56 10.18
CA HIS A 162 -1.41 -0.60 9.89
C HIS A 162 -1.17 -0.54 8.38
N ALA A 163 -0.75 0.64 7.93
CA ALA A 163 -0.24 0.81 6.58
C ALA A 163 0.80 1.93 6.52
N ASN A 164 1.86 1.71 5.75
CA ASN A 164 2.88 2.71 5.50
C ASN A 164 3.14 2.86 4.02
N TRP A 165 3.40 4.09 3.60
CA TRP A 165 3.83 4.42 2.26
C TRP A 165 5.34 4.72 2.26
N ARG A 166 6.07 4.22 1.26
CA ARG A 166 7.49 4.52 1.04
C ARG A 166 7.72 4.84 -0.42
N ARG A 167 8.57 5.83 -0.70
CA ARG A 167 9.10 6.13 -2.03
C ARG A 167 10.60 6.26 -1.94
N GLN A 168 11.30 5.69 -2.91
CA GLN A 168 12.75 5.76 -3.01
C GLN A 168 13.14 5.83 -4.48
N MET A 169 14.01 6.79 -4.80
CA MET A 169 14.80 6.71 -6.03
C MET A 169 15.87 5.65 -5.82
N VAL A 170 15.68 4.47 -6.39
CA VAL A 170 16.68 3.40 -6.32
C VAL A 170 17.70 3.61 -7.45
N THR A 171 18.97 3.35 -7.14
CA THR A 171 20.08 3.45 -8.08
C THR A 171 20.84 2.14 -8.09
N ARG A 172 21.43 1.78 -9.23
CA ARG A 172 22.28 0.60 -9.38
C ARG A 172 23.33 0.55 -8.27
N GLN A 173 23.47 -0.62 -7.66
CA GLN A 173 24.46 -0.88 -6.61
C GLN A 173 25.64 -1.67 -7.16
N GLU A 174 26.81 -1.48 -6.54
CA GLU A 174 28.01 -2.26 -6.80
C GLU A 174 28.12 -3.39 -5.76
N GLU A 175 27.46 -4.51 -6.02
CA GLU A 175 27.49 -5.68 -5.13
C GLU A 175 28.74 -6.56 -5.38
N PRO A 176 29.25 -7.29 -4.37
CA PRO A 176 30.42 -8.15 -4.53
C PRO A 176 30.22 -9.25 -5.58
N GLU A 177 31.25 -9.57 -6.36
CA GLU A 177 31.20 -10.67 -7.33
C GLU A 177 31.66 -12.01 -6.75
N GLY A 178 31.00 -13.09 -7.18
CA GLY A 178 31.42 -14.45 -6.83
C GLY A 178 30.69 -15.52 -7.64
N PRO A 179 31.10 -16.79 -7.50
CA PRO A 179 30.46 -17.89 -8.20
C PRO A 179 29.07 -18.17 -7.65
N ASN A 180 28.05 -18.17 -8.51
CA ASN A 180 26.71 -18.63 -8.16
C ASN A 180 26.65 -20.16 -8.02
N ALA A 181 25.47 -20.71 -7.70
CA ALA A 181 25.27 -22.15 -7.53
C ALA A 181 25.61 -23.01 -8.78
N ARG A 182 25.74 -22.39 -9.96
CA ARG A 182 26.17 -23.04 -11.21
C ARG A 182 27.63 -22.76 -11.58
N GLY A 183 28.39 -22.12 -10.68
CA GLY A 183 29.80 -21.77 -10.87
C GLY A 183 30.05 -20.57 -11.79
N ARG A 184 29.03 -19.80 -12.15
CA ARG A 184 29.21 -18.57 -12.97
C ARG A 184 29.49 -17.40 -12.05
N VAL A 185 30.53 -16.61 -12.35
CA VAL A 185 30.82 -15.37 -11.62
C VAL A 185 29.79 -14.31 -12.01
N GLN A 186 29.17 -13.72 -10.99
CA GLN A 186 28.18 -12.65 -11.11
C GLN A 186 28.15 -11.83 -9.82
N ALA A 187 27.49 -10.67 -9.83
CA ALA A 187 27.19 -9.92 -8.61
C ALA A 187 26.33 -10.78 -7.65
N LEU A 188 26.63 -10.70 -6.36
CA LEU A 188 25.99 -11.46 -5.29
C LEU A 188 25.48 -10.52 -4.21
N ASN A 189 24.18 -10.49 -4.01
CA ASN A 189 23.60 -9.89 -2.81
C ASN A 189 23.62 -10.92 -1.67
N THR A 190 24.46 -10.66 -0.67
CA THR A 190 24.69 -11.59 0.44
C THR A 190 24.29 -11.02 1.80
N THR A 191 23.58 -9.88 1.79
CA THR A 191 23.12 -9.23 3.03
C THR A 191 21.67 -8.73 2.93
N GLY A 192 21.24 -8.27 1.76
CA GLY A 192 19.96 -7.57 1.57
C GLY A 192 19.97 -6.11 2.04
N ASP A 193 21.13 -5.56 2.41
CA ASP A 193 21.23 -4.21 3.01
C ASP A 193 20.84 -3.11 2.02
N SER A 194 21.17 -3.29 0.74
CA SER A 194 20.94 -2.33 -0.34
C SER A 194 19.56 -2.47 -1.02
N ASN A 195 18.74 -3.41 -0.53
CA ASN A 195 17.40 -3.67 -1.10
C ASN A 195 16.45 -2.50 -0.88
N TYR A 196 15.44 -2.39 -1.74
CA TYR A 196 14.31 -1.51 -1.49
C TYR A 196 13.49 -2.05 -0.32
N VAL A 197 13.34 -1.27 0.75
CA VAL A 197 12.57 -1.66 1.93
C VAL A 197 11.09 -1.32 1.73
N VAL A 198 10.23 -2.34 1.78
CA VAL A 198 8.76 -2.17 1.72
C VAL A 198 8.20 -1.96 3.13
N LEU A 199 8.64 -2.79 4.09
CA LEU A 199 8.22 -2.72 5.48
C LEU A 199 9.43 -2.93 6.40
N ASP A 200 9.50 -2.13 7.46
CA ASP A 200 10.42 -2.31 8.59
C ASP A 200 9.66 -1.90 9.85
N THR A 201 9.33 -2.86 10.71
CA THR A 201 8.45 -2.67 11.86
C THR A 201 8.78 -3.61 13.01
N ASP A 202 8.39 -3.20 14.21
CA ASP A 202 8.43 -4.01 15.43
C ASP A 202 7.02 -4.33 15.93
N GLY A 203 6.97 -5.15 16.98
CA GLY A 203 5.74 -5.60 17.62
C GLY A 203 5.41 -7.06 17.28
N HIS A 204 4.21 -7.47 17.66
CA HIS A 204 3.71 -8.83 17.41
C HIS A 204 2.55 -8.76 16.43
N GLY A 205 2.67 -9.49 15.32
CA GLY A 205 1.74 -9.30 14.21
C GLY A 205 1.94 -10.22 13.02
N HIS A 206 1.34 -9.81 11.91
CA HIS A 206 1.49 -10.46 10.62
C HIS A 206 1.29 -9.47 9.47
N TYR A 207 2.17 -9.58 8.47
CA TYR A 207 2.09 -8.85 7.21
C TYR A 207 1.05 -9.48 6.28
N VAL A 208 0.22 -8.63 5.66
CA VAL A 208 -0.91 -9.07 4.82
C VAL A 208 -0.80 -8.59 3.38
N GLY A 209 0.30 -7.95 2.99
CA GLY A 209 0.57 -7.62 1.59
C GLY A 209 1.06 -6.21 1.32
N CYS A 210 1.28 -5.93 0.04
CA CYS A 210 1.62 -4.60 -0.43
C CYS A 210 1.13 -4.33 -1.86
N CYS A 211 1.09 -3.05 -2.19
CA CYS A 211 1.13 -2.55 -3.56
C CYS A 211 2.57 -2.08 -3.85
N LEU A 212 3.10 -2.40 -5.03
CA LEU A 212 4.39 -1.94 -5.52
C LEU A 212 4.22 -1.22 -6.86
N HIS A 213 4.83 -0.05 -6.96
CA HIS A 213 4.75 0.85 -8.11
C HIS A 213 6.17 1.25 -8.53
N ILE A 214 6.47 1.13 -9.82
CA ILE A 214 7.80 1.36 -10.38
C ILE A 214 7.67 2.33 -11.55
N ASP A 215 8.57 3.31 -11.67
CA ASP A 215 8.78 4.10 -12.88
C ASP A 215 10.27 4.13 -13.24
N THR A 216 10.60 3.68 -14.45
CA THR A 216 11.99 3.62 -14.91
C THR A 216 12.13 4.07 -16.36
N ASN A 217 13.28 4.66 -16.68
CA ASN A 217 13.73 4.89 -18.06
C ASN A 217 14.66 3.78 -18.57
N GLU A 218 15.12 2.91 -17.68
CA GLU A 218 16.04 1.84 -18.02
C GLU A 218 15.31 0.74 -18.77
N THR A 219 15.80 0.39 -19.98
CA THR A 219 15.21 -0.71 -20.75
C THR A 219 15.62 -2.06 -20.17
N GLY A 220 14.73 -3.05 -20.34
CA GLY A 220 14.97 -4.42 -19.91
C GLY A 220 14.25 -4.74 -18.60
N TRP A 221 14.18 -6.03 -18.29
CA TRP A 221 13.38 -6.51 -17.18
C TRP A 221 13.96 -6.04 -15.84
N TRP A 222 13.16 -5.31 -15.06
CA TRP A 222 13.52 -4.78 -13.75
C TRP A 222 13.24 -5.76 -12.60
N GLY A 223 12.49 -6.82 -12.86
CA GLY A 223 11.92 -7.67 -11.80
C GLY A 223 12.69 -8.95 -11.50
N GLU A 224 13.97 -9.07 -11.86
CA GLU A 224 14.79 -10.23 -11.43
C GLU A 224 15.09 -10.21 -9.92
N GLY A 225 14.76 -9.13 -9.21
CA GLY A 225 15.11 -8.96 -7.81
C GLY A 225 14.25 -9.77 -6.84
N ASP A 226 14.91 -10.43 -5.88
CA ASP A 226 14.28 -11.33 -4.93
C ASP A 226 13.60 -10.57 -3.77
N ASP A 227 12.43 -11.06 -3.32
CA ASP A 227 11.84 -10.66 -2.03
C ASP A 227 12.58 -11.34 -0.86
N MET A 228 12.79 -10.60 0.22
CA MET A 228 13.49 -11.09 1.42
C MET A 228 12.73 -10.63 2.67
N PHE A 229 12.28 -11.57 3.50
CA PHE A 229 11.64 -11.29 4.78
C PHE A 229 12.52 -11.71 5.95
N PHE A 230 13.09 -10.74 6.66
CA PHE A 230 13.86 -10.97 7.88
C PHE A 230 12.91 -10.91 9.08
N ILE A 231 12.52 -12.08 9.58
CA ILE A 231 11.57 -12.23 10.68
C ILE A 231 12.35 -12.25 12.00
N ASP A 232 11.90 -11.48 12.99
CA ASP A 232 12.39 -11.50 14.38
C ASP A 232 13.91 -11.39 14.54
N GLY A 233 14.56 -10.63 13.65
CA GLY A 233 16.01 -10.40 13.67
C GLY A 233 16.85 -11.48 12.99
N GLU A 234 16.23 -12.28 12.11
CA GLU A 234 16.96 -13.16 11.19
C GLU A 234 18.06 -12.41 10.43
N VAL A 235 19.15 -13.13 10.13
CA VAL A 235 20.27 -12.65 9.32
C VAL A 235 20.25 -13.36 7.97
N TRP A 236 21.00 -12.82 7.00
CA TRP A 236 21.06 -13.43 5.68
C TRP A 236 21.68 -14.85 5.71
N PRO A 237 21.14 -15.80 4.92
CA PRO A 237 19.89 -15.69 4.16
C PRO A 237 18.67 -15.88 5.08
N PRO A 238 17.60 -15.05 4.93
CA PRO A 238 16.37 -15.24 5.68
C PRO A 238 15.66 -16.55 5.29
N ASN A 239 14.74 -17.02 6.15
CA ASN A 239 13.96 -18.22 5.88
C ASN A 239 12.98 -18.05 4.69
N LEU A 240 12.53 -16.82 4.44
CA LEU A 240 11.72 -16.46 3.27
C LEU A 240 12.57 -15.61 2.34
N HIS A 241 13.06 -16.25 1.29
CA HIS A 241 13.87 -15.67 0.22
C HIS A 241 13.26 -16.07 -1.13
N GLY A 242 12.99 -15.07 -1.96
CA GLY A 242 12.34 -15.16 -3.25
C GLY A 242 13.25 -15.60 -4.39
N THR A 243 12.70 -15.49 -5.61
CA THR A 243 13.37 -15.85 -6.88
C THR A 243 13.21 -14.81 -7.99
N GLY A 244 12.46 -13.74 -7.72
CA GLY A 244 12.14 -12.69 -8.68
C GLY A 244 10.93 -11.90 -8.22
N THR A 245 10.86 -10.66 -8.65
CA THR A 245 9.77 -9.75 -8.29
C THR A 245 8.48 -10.21 -8.94
N GLU A 246 8.45 -10.60 -10.22
CA GLU A 246 7.21 -11.15 -10.79
C GLU A 246 6.78 -12.42 -10.08
N ASP A 247 7.74 -13.25 -9.66
CA ASP A 247 7.48 -14.53 -8.99
C ASP A 247 6.82 -14.27 -7.63
N TYR A 248 7.33 -13.31 -6.84
CA TYR A 248 6.69 -12.85 -5.60
C TYR A 248 5.26 -12.39 -5.83
N PHE A 249 5.00 -11.67 -6.91
CA PHE A 249 3.65 -11.20 -7.28
C PHE A 249 2.85 -12.24 -8.08
N CYS A 250 3.20 -13.53 -7.96
CA CYS A 250 2.52 -14.69 -8.56
C CYS A 250 2.43 -14.64 -10.09
N GLY A 251 3.32 -13.87 -10.72
CA GLY A 251 3.62 -13.89 -12.14
C GLY A 251 4.65 -14.95 -12.50
N ALA A 252 5.17 -14.86 -13.72
CA ALA A 252 6.30 -15.63 -14.19
C ALA A 252 6.80 -15.07 -15.52
N TRP A 253 8.05 -15.41 -15.88
CA TRP A 253 8.63 -15.13 -17.20
C TRP A 253 8.44 -13.66 -17.60
N ASN A 254 8.88 -12.73 -16.75
CA ASN A 254 8.84 -11.28 -16.96
C ASN A 254 7.53 -10.72 -17.53
N TYR A 255 6.40 -11.38 -17.26
CA TYR A 255 5.10 -11.10 -17.86
C TYR A 255 5.11 -11.01 -19.40
N LYS A 256 6.07 -11.67 -20.08
CA LYS A 256 6.33 -11.50 -21.53
C LYS A 256 5.11 -11.75 -22.42
N GLN A 257 4.24 -12.68 -22.02
CA GLN A 257 3.02 -13.05 -22.76
C GLN A 257 1.78 -12.24 -22.33
N LEU A 258 1.92 -11.36 -21.33
CA LEU A 258 0.80 -10.58 -20.82
C LEU A 258 0.58 -9.36 -21.72
N HIS A 259 -0.51 -9.37 -22.50
CA HIS A 259 -0.84 -8.25 -23.38
C HIS A 259 -1.66 -7.15 -22.72
N GLN A 260 -2.36 -7.47 -21.62
CA GLN A 260 -3.24 -6.56 -20.89
C GLN A 260 -3.03 -6.72 -19.38
N PRO A 261 -3.16 -5.66 -18.59
CA PRO A 261 -3.19 -5.77 -17.12
C PRO A 261 -4.24 -6.78 -16.64
N PHE A 262 -4.01 -7.36 -15.47
CA PHE A 262 -4.94 -8.32 -14.86
C PHE A 262 -5.10 -8.06 -13.37
N CYS A 263 -6.22 -8.55 -12.85
CA CYS A 263 -6.58 -8.45 -11.43
C CYS A 263 -7.16 -9.78 -10.94
N THR A 264 -6.76 -10.19 -9.74
CA THR A 264 -7.33 -11.35 -9.04
C THR A 264 -7.64 -10.94 -7.59
N PRO A 265 -8.39 -11.76 -6.82
CA PRO A 265 -8.66 -11.43 -5.42
C PRO A 265 -7.41 -11.16 -4.56
N TYR A 266 -6.29 -11.82 -4.84
CA TYR A 266 -5.10 -11.80 -3.98
C TYR A 266 -3.88 -11.15 -4.61
N TYR A 267 -3.75 -11.13 -5.93
CA TYR A 267 -2.59 -10.55 -6.61
C TYR A 267 -2.94 -10.05 -8.01
N GLY A 268 -2.08 -9.20 -8.58
CA GLY A 268 -2.23 -8.80 -9.96
C GLY A 268 -1.23 -7.76 -10.40
N TYR A 269 -1.29 -7.47 -11.70
CA TYR A 269 -0.46 -6.47 -12.38
C TYR A 269 -1.39 -5.52 -13.11
N HIS A 270 -1.80 -4.46 -12.42
CA HIS A 270 -2.92 -3.59 -12.80
C HIS A 270 -2.49 -2.32 -13.55
N PHE A 271 -1.20 -2.01 -13.58
CA PHE A 271 -0.64 -1.00 -14.48
C PHE A 271 0.56 -1.58 -15.20
N LYS A 272 0.48 -1.69 -16.54
CA LYS A 272 1.58 -2.19 -17.37
C LYS A 272 2.20 -1.04 -18.17
N GLY A 273 3.51 -0.88 -18.04
CA GLY A 273 4.32 0.06 -18.84
C GLY A 273 4.59 -0.45 -20.26
N ASN A 274 5.70 0.04 -20.84
CA ASN A 274 6.05 -0.22 -22.24
C ASN A 274 6.50 -1.66 -22.50
N ALA A 275 6.57 -2.01 -23.78
CA ALA A 275 7.03 -3.33 -24.24
C ALA A 275 8.51 -3.62 -23.93
N ASP A 276 9.32 -2.58 -23.73
CA ASP A 276 10.73 -2.65 -23.31
C ASP A 276 10.92 -2.53 -21.78
N TYR A 277 9.82 -2.57 -21.03
CA TYR A 277 9.74 -2.43 -19.57
C TYR A 277 10.10 -1.06 -19.01
N THR A 278 10.19 -0.03 -19.86
CA THR A 278 10.25 1.35 -19.41
C THR A 278 8.86 1.87 -19.03
N GLY A 279 8.83 2.98 -18.31
CA GLY A 279 7.61 3.64 -17.89
C GLY A 279 7.09 3.11 -16.57
N LYS A 280 5.77 3.27 -16.39
CA LYS A 280 5.11 3.06 -15.11
C LYS A 280 4.50 1.68 -15.01
N HIS A 281 4.75 1.02 -13.89
CA HIS A 281 4.28 -0.32 -13.58
C HIS A 281 3.62 -0.31 -12.20
N SER A 282 2.59 -1.13 -11.99
CA SER A 282 1.93 -1.30 -10.69
C SER A 282 1.41 -2.71 -10.53
N GLN A 283 1.72 -3.32 -9.39
CA GLN A 283 1.30 -4.65 -8.99
C GLN A 283 0.97 -4.69 -7.51
N TYR A 284 0.31 -5.77 -7.10
CA TYR A 284 -0.08 -6.00 -5.72
C TYR A 284 -0.10 -7.49 -5.40
N ARG A 285 0.14 -7.80 -4.13
CA ARG A 285 -0.09 -9.11 -3.54
C ARG A 285 -0.61 -8.91 -2.12
N PHE A 286 -1.67 -9.62 -1.79
CA PHE A 286 -2.24 -9.71 -0.45
C PHE A 286 -2.16 -11.13 0.07
N HIS A 287 -1.47 -11.27 1.19
CA HIS A 287 -1.34 -12.49 1.95
C HIS A 287 -2.56 -12.69 2.85
N ILE A 288 -3.72 -12.98 2.23
CA ILE A 288 -4.98 -13.18 2.96
C ILE A 288 -5.02 -14.57 3.59
N GLU A 289 -4.70 -15.59 2.79
CA GLU A 289 -4.71 -16.99 3.23
C GLU A 289 -3.33 -17.43 3.76
N ASP A 290 -2.28 -16.67 3.44
CA ASP A 290 -0.87 -16.94 3.75
C ASP A 290 -0.11 -15.76 4.40
N PRO A 291 -0.62 -15.13 5.50
CA PRO A 291 0.08 -14.02 6.17
C PRO A 291 1.51 -14.38 6.60
N VAL A 292 2.42 -13.39 6.57
CA VAL A 292 3.78 -13.56 7.10
C VAL A 292 3.80 -13.12 8.56
N HIS A 293 3.88 -14.08 9.48
CA HIS A 293 3.83 -13.85 10.92
C HIS A 293 5.18 -13.45 11.52
N PHE A 294 5.16 -12.61 12.54
CA PHE A 294 6.35 -12.20 13.30
C PHE A 294 6.02 -11.97 14.79
N GLY A 295 6.94 -12.36 15.68
CA GLY A 295 6.80 -12.25 17.13
C GLY A 295 7.28 -10.92 17.71
N ARG A 296 8.27 -10.30 17.08
CA ARG A 296 9.00 -9.12 17.57
C ARG A 296 9.24 -8.07 16.50
N SER A 297 9.55 -8.49 15.27
CA SER A 297 9.89 -7.56 14.19
C SER A 297 9.80 -8.20 12.82
N LEU A 298 9.54 -7.37 11.80
CA LEU A 298 9.60 -7.78 10.41
C LEU A 298 10.28 -6.71 9.57
N ARG A 299 11.29 -7.12 8.80
CA ARG A 299 11.80 -6.35 7.66
C ARG A 299 11.51 -7.10 6.37
N MET A 300 10.66 -6.53 5.52
CA MET A 300 10.39 -7.01 4.17
C MET A 300 11.04 -6.07 3.17
N SER A 301 11.88 -6.62 2.30
CA SER A 301 12.59 -5.89 1.26
C SER A 301 12.54 -6.65 -0.06
N ILE A 302 12.75 -5.95 -1.17
CA ILE A 302 12.86 -6.53 -2.51
C ILE A 302 14.11 -5.93 -3.16
N GLU A 303 14.92 -6.75 -3.82
CA GLU A 303 15.98 -6.21 -4.66
C GLU A 303 15.39 -5.43 -5.85
N HIS A 304 16.03 -4.35 -6.27
CA HIS A 304 15.65 -3.62 -7.48
C HIS A 304 16.46 -4.13 -8.68
N GLY A 305 16.10 -5.32 -9.16
CA GLY A 305 16.88 -6.11 -10.10
C GLY A 305 17.83 -7.10 -9.41
N HIS A 306 18.44 -8.01 -10.18
CA HIS A 306 19.35 -9.01 -9.61
C HIS A 306 20.53 -8.30 -8.96
N ALA A 307 20.77 -8.54 -7.66
CA ALA A 307 21.80 -7.84 -6.91
C ALA A 307 21.69 -6.31 -7.01
N ASN A 308 20.46 -5.79 -7.01
CA ASN A 308 20.17 -4.35 -7.00
C ASN A 308 20.78 -3.61 -8.22
N ASP A 309 20.77 -4.26 -9.39
CA ASP A 309 21.43 -3.78 -10.61
C ASP A 309 20.60 -2.79 -11.46
N ARG A 310 19.38 -2.46 -11.03
CA ARG A 310 18.48 -1.53 -11.72
C ARG A 310 18.32 -0.22 -10.98
N GLN A 311 17.60 0.69 -11.64
CA GLN A 311 17.34 2.02 -11.12
C GLN A 311 15.97 2.53 -11.54
N GLY A 312 15.45 3.49 -10.77
CA GLY A 312 14.17 4.12 -11.05
C GLY A 312 13.48 4.62 -9.77
N ASP A 313 12.26 5.10 -9.93
CA ASP A 313 11.43 5.58 -8.84
C ASP A 313 10.51 4.46 -8.35
N TRP A 314 10.81 3.93 -7.16
CA TRP A 314 10.08 2.82 -6.55
C TRP A 314 9.22 3.34 -5.41
N THR A 315 7.95 2.96 -5.41
CA THR A 315 6.99 3.33 -4.37
C THR A 315 6.22 2.09 -3.92
N SER A 316 5.94 1.98 -2.62
CA SER A 316 5.13 0.89 -2.09
C SER A 316 4.21 1.35 -0.97
N THR A 317 3.12 0.63 -0.82
CA THR A 317 2.26 0.69 0.37
C THR A 317 2.20 -0.70 0.97
N ALA A 318 2.71 -0.88 2.19
CA ALA A 318 2.59 -2.13 2.94
C ALA A 318 1.38 -2.11 3.88
N TYR A 319 0.78 -3.28 4.10
CA TYR A 319 -0.38 -3.48 4.98
C TYR A 319 -0.09 -4.64 5.94
N TRP A 320 -0.37 -4.44 7.24
CA TRP A 320 -0.17 -5.48 8.26
C TRP A 320 -1.08 -5.29 9.47
N TYR A 321 -1.20 -6.33 10.29
CA TYR A 321 -1.77 -6.22 11.62
C TYR A 321 -0.68 -6.37 12.65
N ALA A 322 -0.67 -5.51 13.67
CA ALA A 322 0.25 -5.62 14.80
C ALA A 322 -0.34 -5.03 16.07
N ILE A 323 0.22 -5.42 17.19
CA ILE A 323 0.12 -4.73 18.49
C ILE A 323 1.52 -4.40 18.98
N ASP A 324 1.60 -3.48 19.95
CA ASP A 324 2.84 -3.09 20.64
C ASP A 324 3.96 -2.55 19.72
N ARG A 325 3.60 -2.04 18.53
CA ARG A 325 4.54 -1.35 17.64
C ARG A 325 5.06 -0.09 18.32
N THR A 326 6.38 0.04 18.43
CA THR A 326 7.03 1.23 19.00
C THR A 326 7.71 2.08 17.95
N ILE A 327 8.11 1.50 16.82
CA ILE A 327 8.74 2.20 15.70
C ILE A 327 7.71 3.10 15.00
N PRO A 328 7.99 4.41 14.82
CA PRO A 328 7.11 5.29 14.07
C PRO A 328 7.03 4.86 12.60
N LEU A 329 5.91 5.16 11.95
CA LEU A 329 5.84 5.02 10.49
C LEU A 329 6.88 5.92 9.82
N PRO A 330 7.40 5.54 8.64
CA PRO A 330 8.22 6.42 7.81
C PRO A 330 7.54 7.78 7.61
N GLU A 331 8.35 8.84 7.60
CA GLU A 331 7.86 10.17 7.28
C GLU A 331 7.37 10.21 5.82
N ILE A 332 6.24 10.88 5.60
CA ILE A 332 5.74 11.16 4.26
C ILE A 332 6.46 12.42 3.79
N PRO A 333 7.25 12.36 2.70
CA PRO A 333 7.95 13.52 2.16
C PRO A 333 6.99 14.66 1.79
N PRO A 334 7.52 15.89 1.67
CA PRO A 334 6.75 17.02 1.14
C PRO A 334 6.05 16.69 -0.18
N PHE A 335 4.94 17.39 -0.47
CA PHE A 335 4.10 17.09 -1.62
C PHE A 335 4.86 17.10 -2.96
N GLU A 336 5.75 18.07 -3.15
CA GLU A 336 6.60 18.22 -4.34
C GLU A 336 7.49 16.98 -4.61
N GLU A 337 7.94 16.30 -3.54
CA GLU A 337 8.71 15.08 -3.62
C GLU A 337 7.85 13.83 -3.86
N ARG A 338 6.53 13.96 -3.81
CA ARG A 338 5.55 12.89 -4.11
C ARG A 338 4.95 12.98 -5.50
N VAL A 339 5.08 14.14 -6.16
CA VAL A 339 4.67 14.32 -7.56
C VAL A 339 5.39 13.28 -8.44
N PRO A 340 4.65 12.51 -9.25
CA PRO A 340 5.25 11.53 -10.16
C PRO A 340 6.05 12.24 -11.26
N TYR A 341 7.01 11.54 -11.85
CA TYR A 341 7.67 12.02 -13.07
C TYR A 341 6.68 12.02 -14.24
N ALA A 342 6.78 13.04 -15.09
CA ALA A 342 6.02 13.12 -16.32
C ALA A 342 6.30 11.90 -17.20
N TYR A 343 5.34 11.56 -18.05
CA TYR A 343 5.48 10.47 -18.99
C TYR A 343 5.57 11.00 -20.42
N GLY A 344 6.58 10.55 -21.17
CA GLY A 344 6.79 10.91 -22.58
C GLY A 344 6.34 9.78 -23.50
N GLY A 345 5.27 10.01 -24.29
CA GLY A 345 4.65 9.05 -25.21
C GLY A 345 3.33 9.59 -25.79
N LEU A 346 2.43 8.71 -26.26
CA LEU A 346 1.08 9.07 -26.75
C LEU A 346 0.17 9.66 -25.64
N GLU A 347 0.55 9.52 -24.37
CA GLU A 347 -0.16 10.08 -23.22
C GLU A 347 0.67 11.21 -22.59
N ARG A 348 0.17 12.45 -22.65
CA ARG A 348 0.79 13.59 -21.96
C ARG A 348 0.34 13.62 -20.51
N TRP A 349 1.17 13.13 -19.59
CA TRP A 349 0.91 13.25 -18.15
C TRP A 349 1.74 14.39 -17.54
N PRO A 350 1.12 15.34 -16.80
CA PRO A 350 1.87 16.35 -16.06
C PRO A 350 2.64 15.69 -14.90
N GLY A 351 3.80 16.24 -14.56
CA GLY A 351 4.67 15.72 -13.50
C GLY A 351 6.04 16.38 -13.50
N ARG A 352 6.95 15.88 -12.66
CA ARG A 352 8.37 16.28 -12.64
C ARG A 352 9.04 15.97 -13.98
N ASP A 353 10.14 16.65 -14.32
CA ASP A 353 10.85 16.38 -15.57
C ASP A 353 11.35 14.93 -15.60
N ARG A 354 10.92 14.15 -16.61
CA ARG A 354 11.32 12.74 -16.77
C ARG A 354 12.83 12.58 -16.98
N HIS A 355 13.53 13.63 -17.41
CA HIS A 355 14.98 13.62 -17.53
C HIS A 355 15.72 13.56 -16.18
N GLU A 356 15.01 13.83 -15.06
CA GLU A 356 15.54 13.65 -13.70
C GLU A 356 15.53 12.18 -13.25
N LEU A 357 14.80 11.28 -13.94
CA LEU A 357 14.91 9.85 -13.68
C LEU A 357 16.24 9.31 -14.23
N PRO A 358 16.96 8.50 -13.46
CA PRO A 358 18.24 7.95 -13.88
C PRO A 358 18.03 7.01 -15.09
N TRP A 359 18.98 7.02 -16.03
CA TRP A 359 18.95 6.26 -17.30
C TRP A 359 19.70 4.94 -17.28
#